data_AF-A0A0C9VL53-F1
#
_entry.id   AF-A0A0C9VL53-F1
#
_cell.length_a   1.000
_cell.length_b   1.000
_cell.length_c   1.000
_cell.angle_alpha   90.00
_cell.angle_beta   90.00
_cell.angle_gamma   90.00
#
_symmetry.space_group_name_H-M   'P 1'
#
loop_
_entity.id
_entity.type
_entity.pdbx_description
1 polymer ?
#
loop_
_entity_poly.entity_id
_entity_poly.type
_entity_poly.pdbx_seq_one_letter_code
_entity_poly.pdbx_strand_id
1 'polypeptide(L)'
;QTSDVPPKGYHMKDYFKPLGGWRTFNEFFARHIDAKARPIYKPDDSTAIVSPADSTFLGSWDVHPINDTTQFVTPKGVPWSISELLQDTVYGERFKGGKFMHAFLSTTDYHRQHAPVSGTLVEAKVIPGICYLEVVAQDQDANASMDAPDTPGYQFLQARGLIVIENDDIGLVAVMPIGMAQVSSVVLSTHLKVGDPVKKGDEISHFQFGGSDIIMVFEAKANVDFSKTEKIWHGVGQLLATANPQKN
;
A
#
# COMPACT_ATOMS: atom_id res chain seq x y z
N GLN A 1 14.21 -15.69 -6.61
CA GLN A 1 15.22 -14.66 -6.91
C GLN A 1 14.49 -13.33 -6.88
N THR A 2 14.58 -12.62 -5.76
CA THR A 2 14.18 -11.22 -5.66
C THR A 2 15.30 -10.41 -6.30
N SER A 3 15.01 -9.62 -7.33
CA SER A 3 15.99 -8.68 -7.88
C SER A 3 15.87 -7.36 -7.12
N ASP A 4 17.00 -6.81 -6.68
CA ASP A 4 17.10 -5.51 -6.01
C ASP A 4 16.74 -4.32 -6.92
N VAL A 5 16.37 -4.59 -8.17
CA VAL A 5 15.99 -3.59 -9.17
C VAL A 5 14.54 -3.82 -9.56
N PRO A 6 13.66 -2.82 -9.41
CA PRO A 6 12.29 -2.92 -9.91
C PRO A 6 12.33 -3.26 -11.40
N PRO A 7 11.41 -4.12 -11.85
CA PRO A 7 11.38 -4.51 -13.25
C PRO A 7 11.29 -3.27 -14.15
N LYS A 8 12.24 -3.12 -15.08
CA LYS A 8 12.23 -1.97 -16.00
C LYS A 8 11.17 -2.18 -17.07
N GLY A 9 10.12 -1.37 -17.03
CA GLY A 9 9.08 -1.34 -18.05
C GLY A 9 7.94 -2.32 -17.79
N TYR A 10 6.96 -2.32 -18.69
CA TYR A 10 5.77 -3.14 -18.57
C TYR A 10 6.05 -4.62 -18.87
N HIS A 11 5.65 -5.50 -17.95
CA HIS A 11 5.70 -6.96 -18.14
C HIS A 11 4.50 -7.46 -18.94
N MET A 12 4.38 -7.02 -20.20
CA MET A 12 3.18 -7.20 -21.03
C MET A 12 2.69 -8.64 -21.17
N LYS A 13 3.58 -9.62 -21.03
CA LYS A 13 3.25 -11.05 -21.07
C LYS A 13 2.46 -11.54 -19.86
N ASP A 14 2.55 -10.84 -18.73
CA ASP A 14 1.86 -11.20 -17.48
C ASP A 14 0.41 -10.69 -17.49
N TYR A 15 0.08 -9.70 -18.32
CA TYR A 15 -1.19 -8.99 -18.27
C TYR A 15 -2.24 -9.61 -19.18
N PHE A 16 -3.49 -9.59 -18.71
CA PHE A 16 -4.63 -9.91 -19.56
C PHE A 16 -4.84 -8.80 -20.58
N LYS A 17 -4.79 -9.15 -21.87
CA LYS A 17 -5.14 -8.25 -22.97
C LYS A 17 -6.58 -8.52 -23.41
N PRO A 18 -7.52 -7.57 -23.21
CA PRO A 18 -8.90 -7.73 -23.67
C PRO A 18 -8.98 -7.94 -25.19
N LEU A 19 -10.03 -8.61 -25.63
CA LEU A 19 -10.34 -8.70 -27.06
C LEU A 19 -10.61 -7.29 -27.61
N GLY A 20 -9.82 -6.88 -28.60
CA GLY A 20 -9.83 -5.50 -29.12
C GLY A 20 -8.87 -4.53 -28.42
N GLY A 21 -8.11 -5.00 -27.41
CA GLY A 21 -7.17 -4.18 -26.65
C GLY A 21 -7.85 -3.27 -25.61
N TRP A 22 -7.04 -2.49 -24.90
CA TRP A 22 -7.52 -1.45 -23.99
C TRP A 22 -7.99 -0.23 -24.78
N ARG A 23 -9.17 0.29 -24.45
CA ARG A 23 -9.82 1.43 -25.14
C ARG A 23 -9.43 2.77 -24.55
N THR A 24 -9.01 2.77 -23.30
CA THR A 24 -8.56 3.97 -22.60
C THR A 24 -7.24 3.70 -21.88
N PHE A 25 -6.50 4.76 -21.58
CA PHE A 25 -5.30 4.63 -20.78
C PHE A 25 -5.62 4.10 -19.38
N ASN A 26 -6.76 4.47 -18.77
CA ASN A 26 -7.16 3.96 -17.46
C ASN A 26 -7.44 2.45 -17.48
N GLU A 27 -8.01 1.91 -18.56
CA GLU A 27 -8.17 0.46 -18.73
C GLU A 27 -6.81 -0.25 -18.80
N PHE A 28 -5.81 0.36 -19.45
CA PHE A 28 -4.44 -0.17 -19.50
C PHE A 28 -3.71 -0.01 -18.15
N PHE A 29 -3.85 1.13 -17.51
CA PHE A 29 -3.18 1.43 -16.25
C PHE A 29 -3.69 0.50 -15.14
N ALA A 30 -5.01 0.34 -15.05
CA ALA A 30 -5.69 -0.64 -14.20
C ALA A 30 -5.84 -2.01 -14.89
N ARG A 31 -4.90 -2.42 -15.75
CA ARG A 31 -4.93 -3.75 -16.37
C ARG A 31 -4.98 -4.86 -15.32
N HIS A 32 -5.57 -6.00 -15.68
CA HIS A 32 -5.54 -7.22 -14.87
C HIS A 32 -4.30 -8.06 -15.20
N ILE A 33 -3.87 -8.88 -14.25
CA ILE A 33 -2.71 -9.79 -14.37
C ILE A 33 -3.16 -11.25 -14.32
N ASP A 34 -2.46 -12.14 -15.02
CA ASP A 34 -2.67 -13.59 -14.87
C ASP A 34 -2.27 -14.00 -13.44
N ALA A 35 -3.18 -14.66 -12.72
CA ALA A 35 -2.93 -15.16 -11.37
C ALA A 35 -1.70 -16.07 -11.28
N LYS A 36 -1.34 -16.75 -12.38
CA LYS A 36 -0.11 -17.57 -12.45
C LYS A 36 1.17 -16.74 -12.41
N ALA A 37 1.12 -15.47 -12.80
CA ALA A 37 2.26 -14.56 -12.73
C ALA A 37 2.44 -13.95 -11.33
N ARG A 38 1.44 -14.05 -10.46
CA ARG A 38 1.47 -13.57 -9.06
C ARG A 38 0.96 -14.65 -8.10
N PRO A 39 1.69 -15.77 -7.94
CA PRO A 39 1.30 -16.81 -6.99
C PRO A 39 1.38 -16.27 -5.56
N ILE A 40 0.36 -16.57 -4.76
CA ILE A 40 0.29 -16.15 -3.36
C ILE A 40 1.17 -17.05 -2.50
N TYR A 41 2.14 -16.46 -1.82
CA TYR A 41 3.02 -17.16 -0.88
C TYR A 41 2.24 -17.60 0.35
N LYS A 42 2.19 -18.92 0.58
CA LYS A 42 1.50 -19.55 1.71
C LYS A 42 0.11 -18.94 1.99
N PRO A 43 -0.88 -19.17 1.12
CA PRO A 43 -2.19 -18.51 1.19
C PRO A 43 -2.91 -18.76 2.53
N ASP A 44 -2.70 -19.92 3.14
CA ASP A 44 -3.37 -20.35 4.38
C ASP A 44 -2.58 -20.05 5.68
N ASP A 45 -1.38 -19.46 5.59
CA ASP A 45 -0.54 -19.14 6.76
C ASP A 45 -0.74 -17.69 7.20
N SER A 46 -1.53 -17.44 8.24
CA SER A 46 -1.81 -16.07 8.74
C SER A 46 -0.56 -15.29 9.16
N THR A 47 0.56 -15.96 9.48
CA THR A 47 1.80 -15.30 9.90
C THR A 47 2.64 -14.81 8.73
N ALA A 48 2.39 -15.31 7.52
CA ALA A 48 3.06 -14.87 6.30
C ALA A 48 2.30 -13.70 5.65
N ILE A 49 2.79 -12.48 5.83
CA ILE A 49 2.23 -11.27 5.23
C ILE A 49 2.80 -11.11 3.83
N VAL A 50 1.95 -11.06 2.82
CA VAL A 50 2.39 -10.89 1.42
C VAL A 50 2.32 -9.44 0.96
N SER A 51 3.08 -9.11 -0.07
CA SER A 51 3.04 -7.78 -0.67
C SER A 51 1.64 -7.53 -1.25
N PRO A 52 0.98 -6.41 -0.87
CA PRO A 52 -0.35 -6.07 -1.38
C PRO A 52 -0.30 -5.48 -2.80
N ALA A 53 0.88 -5.05 -3.28
CA ALA A 53 1.06 -4.44 -4.58
C ALA A 53 2.41 -4.83 -5.18
N ASP A 54 2.51 -4.75 -6.51
CA ASP A 54 3.80 -4.67 -7.19
C ASP A 54 4.44 -3.33 -6.80
N SER A 55 5.44 -3.35 -5.93
CA SER A 55 5.97 -2.14 -5.29
C SER A 55 7.39 -2.33 -4.78
N THR A 56 8.10 -1.22 -4.59
CA THR A 56 9.40 -1.17 -3.93
C THR A 56 9.23 -0.79 -2.46
N PHE A 57 9.70 -1.63 -1.55
CA PHE A 57 9.67 -1.35 -0.11
C PHE A 57 10.60 -0.18 0.24
N LEU A 58 10.06 0.84 0.91
CA LEU A 58 10.79 2.06 1.29
C LEU A 58 11.15 2.11 2.77
N GLY A 59 10.42 1.40 3.63
CA GLY A 59 10.77 1.27 5.04
C GLY A 59 9.61 0.84 5.92
N SER A 60 9.94 0.59 7.19
CA SER A 60 8.99 0.36 8.25
C SER A 60 9.39 1.10 9.51
N TRP A 61 8.41 1.58 10.27
CA TRP A 61 8.60 2.38 11.49
C TRP A 61 7.63 1.91 12.56
N ASP A 62 8.05 2.03 13.82
CA ASP A 62 7.18 1.73 14.95
C ASP A 62 6.17 2.86 15.15
N VAL A 63 4.94 2.48 15.50
CA VAL A 63 3.88 3.43 15.87
C VAL A 63 4.07 3.78 17.34
N HIS A 64 4.55 4.99 17.60
CA HIS A 64 4.86 5.43 18.96
C HIS A 64 3.67 6.15 19.59
N PRO A 65 3.15 5.66 20.73
CA PRO A 65 2.17 6.42 21.50
C PRO A 65 2.84 7.63 22.17
N ILE A 66 2.21 8.80 22.05
CA ILE A 66 2.63 9.99 22.81
C ILE A 66 1.76 10.16 24.06
N ASN A 67 0.48 9.81 23.97
CA ASN A 67 -0.46 9.82 25.08
C ASN A 67 -1.57 8.76 24.84
N ASP A 68 -2.67 8.85 25.57
CA ASP A 68 -3.78 7.90 25.48
C ASP A 68 -4.52 7.94 24.15
N THR A 69 -4.50 9.07 23.43
CA THR A 69 -5.30 9.34 22.23
C THR A 69 -4.48 9.71 20.99
N THR A 70 -3.15 9.79 21.10
CA THR A 70 -2.30 10.31 20.04
C THR A 70 -1.08 9.42 19.82
N GLN A 71 -0.89 9.05 18.56
CA GLN A 71 0.13 8.11 18.11
C GLN A 71 0.81 8.68 16.87
N PHE A 72 2.13 8.56 16.79
CA PHE A 72 2.91 9.10 15.70
C PHE A 72 3.82 8.05 15.07
N VAL A 73 4.06 8.23 13.78
CA VAL A 73 5.15 7.60 13.05
C VAL A 73 6.06 8.68 12.51
N THR A 74 7.35 8.42 12.42
CA THR A 74 8.34 9.40 11.95
C THR A 74 9.02 8.92 10.67
N PRO A 75 8.28 8.64 9.58
CA PRO A 75 8.90 8.28 8.32
C PRO A 75 9.76 9.45 7.83
N LYS A 76 10.99 9.13 7.41
CA LYS A 76 11.95 10.11 6.87
C LYS A 76 12.18 11.34 7.79
N GLY A 77 12.05 11.17 9.10
CA GLY A 77 12.34 12.22 10.09
C GLY A 77 11.22 13.24 10.33
N VAL A 78 10.04 13.07 9.71
CA VAL A 78 8.89 13.96 9.95
C VAL A 78 7.80 13.20 10.71
N PRO A 79 7.39 13.68 11.91
CA PRO A 79 6.35 13.03 12.69
C PRO A 79 4.96 13.27 12.08
N TRP A 80 4.18 12.20 11.92
CA TRP A 80 2.80 12.23 11.44
C TRP A 80 1.86 11.45 12.34
N SER A 81 0.65 11.97 12.54
CA SER A 81 -0.37 11.30 13.34
C SER A 81 -0.98 10.12 12.59
N ILE A 82 -1.05 8.96 13.25
CA ILE A 82 -1.77 7.79 12.74
C ILE A 82 -3.28 8.05 12.68
N SER A 83 -3.83 8.84 13.60
CA SER A 83 -5.28 9.13 13.59
C SER A 83 -5.67 9.96 12.36
N GLU A 84 -4.83 10.94 11.99
CA GLU A 84 -5.02 11.75 10.77
C GLU A 84 -4.90 10.87 9.52
N LEU A 85 -3.86 10.02 9.46
CA LEU A 85 -3.68 9.08 8.37
C LEU A 85 -4.92 8.21 8.17
N LEU A 86 -5.46 7.62 9.25
CA LEU A 86 -6.61 6.71 9.20
C LEU A 86 -7.97 7.44 9.24
N GLN A 87 -7.99 8.77 9.22
CA GLN A 87 -9.18 9.62 9.28
C GLN A 87 -10.11 9.24 10.44
N ASP A 88 -9.55 9.19 11.66
CA ASP A 88 -10.24 8.92 12.92
C ASP A 88 -11.17 7.68 12.86
N THR A 89 -10.71 6.62 12.20
CA THR A 89 -11.36 5.31 12.26
C THR A 89 -11.60 4.88 13.71
N VAL A 90 -12.73 4.21 13.94
CA VAL A 90 -13.06 3.58 15.23
C VAL A 90 -12.02 2.54 15.66
N TYR A 91 -11.20 2.06 14.74
CA TYR A 91 -10.12 1.10 14.99
C TYR A 91 -8.77 1.77 15.32
N GLY A 92 -8.67 3.10 15.32
CA GLY A 92 -7.38 3.82 15.39
C GLY A 92 -6.54 3.43 16.60
N GLU A 93 -7.16 3.29 17.77
CA GLU A 93 -6.47 2.91 19.00
C GLU A 93 -5.89 1.49 18.98
N ARG A 94 -6.43 0.59 18.15
CA ARG A 94 -5.89 -0.77 18.00
C ARG A 94 -4.52 -0.79 17.33
N PHE A 95 -4.13 0.26 16.62
CA PHE A 95 -2.81 0.37 15.99
C PHE A 95 -1.71 0.90 16.93
N LYS A 96 -2.05 1.21 18.19
CA LYS A 96 -1.11 1.71 19.19
C LYS A 96 0.02 0.72 19.45
N GLY A 97 1.27 1.18 19.40
CA GLY A 97 2.45 0.32 19.56
C GLY A 97 2.67 -0.65 18.40
N GLY A 98 1.92 -0.48 17.32
CA GLY A 98 1.96 -1.28 16.11
C GLY A 98 3.15 -0.94 15.20
N LYS A 99 3.04 -1.38 13.95
CA LYS A 99 4.05 -1.13 12.93
C LYS A 99 3.45 -0.48 11.69
N PHE A 100 4.15 0.48 11.13
CA PHE A 100 3.82 1.16 9.88
C PHE A 100 4.82 0.75 8.80
N MET A 101 4.35 0.56 7.57
CA MET A 101 5.15 0.24 6.40
C MET A 101 4.79 1.17 5.25
N HIS A 102 5.79 1.59 4.48
CA HIS A 102 5.63 2.36 3.25
C HIS A 102 6.33 1.67 2.08
N ALA A 103 5.62 1.55 0.96
CA ALA A 103 6.16 1.10 -0.31
C ALA A 103 5.62 1.98 -1.46
N PHE A 104 6.41 2.08 -2.52
CA PHE A 104 6.13 2.91 -3.69
C PHE A 104 5.87 2.07 -4.94
N LEU A 105 4.88 2.45 -5.74
CA LEU A 105 4.58 1.84 -7.03
C LEU A 105 5.05 2.77 -8.15
N SER A 106 5.99 2.29 -8.96
CA SER A 106 6.38 2.92 -10.21
C SER A 106 5.23 2.89 -11.22
N THR A 107 5.20 3.85 -12.14
CA THR A 107 4.18 3.95 -13.20
C THR A 107 4.04 2.71 -14.10
N THR A 108 5.07 1.85 -14.12
CA THR A 108 5.08 0.60 -14.91
C THR A 108 4.62 -0.62 -14.12
N ASP A 109 4.44 -0.48 -12.79
CA ASP A 109 3.98 -1.55 -11.92
C ASP A 109 2.51 -1.90 -12.20
N TYR A 110 2.06 -3.00 -11.59
CA TYR A 110 0.66 -3.38 -11.57
C TYR A 110 -0.07 -2.59 -10.47
N HIS A 111 -1.00 -1.72 -10.87
CA HIS A 111 -1.66 -0.76 -9.99
C HIS A 111 -2.98 -1.23 -9.39
N ARG A 112 -3.18 -2.55 -9.24
CA ARG A 112 -4.26 -3.09 -8.40
C ARG A 112 -3.67 -3.67 -7.13
N GLN A 113 -4.32 -3.41 -6.02
CA GLN A 113 -3.87 -3.82 -4.69
C GLN A 113 -4.71 -5.01 -4.22
N HIS A 114 -4.06 -5.89 -3.47
CA HIS A 114 -4.61 -7.14 -3.00
C HIS A 114 -4.45 -7.27 -1.48
N ALA A 115 -5.30 -8.10 -0.87
CA ALA A 115 -5.27 -8.37 0.55
C ALA A 115 -3.94 -9.05 0.96
N PRO A 116 -3.15 -8.45 1.87
CA PRO A 116 -1.86 -9.01 2.31
C PRO A 116 -2.02 -10.19 3.28
N VAL A 117 -3.22 -10.33 3.86
CA VAL A 117 -3.61 -11.38 4.81
C VAL A 117 -5.08 -11.75 4.58
N SER A 118 -5.47 -12.94 5.04
CA SER A 118 -6.88 -13.33 5.11
C SER A 118 -7.53 -12.75 6.37
N GLY A 119 -8.85 -12.56 6.38
CA GLY A 119 -9.57 -12.09 7.55
C GLY A 119 -10.98 -11.64 7.21
N THR A 120 -11.56 -10.79 8.06
CA THR A 120 -12.86 -10.14 7.82
C THR A 120 -12.64 -8.68 7.45
N LEU A 121 -13.29 -8.19 6.40
CA LEU A 121 -13.27 -6.77 6.07
C LEU A 121 -14.11 -5.99 7.10
N VAL A 122 -13.49 -5.15 7.92
CA VAL A 122 -14.20 -4.42 9.00
C VAL A 122 -14.40 -2.94 8.70
N GLU A 123 -13.62 -2.37 7.78
CA GLU A 123 -13.85 -1.02 7.26
C GLU A 123 -13.31 -0.89 5.83
N ALA A 124 -14.03 -0.14 4.99
CA ALA A 124 -13.57 0.24 3.66
C ALA A 124 -14.13 1.62 3.32
N LYS A 125 -13.26 2.63 3.12
CA LYS A 125 -13.68 3.98 2.72
C LYS A 125 -12.63 4.68 1.87
N VAL A 126 -13.09 5.57 0.99
CA VAL A 126 -12.22 6.54 0.31
C VAL A 126 -12.20 7.80 1.16
N ILE A 127 -11.02 8.27 1.50
CA ILE A 127 -10.77 9.51 2.23
C ILE A 127 -10.39 10.58 1.20
N PRO A 128 -11.23 11.62 1.03
CA PRO A 128 -10.89 12.75 0.19
C PRO A 128 -9.64 13.44 0.72
N GLY A 129 -8.77 13.88 -0.19
CA GLY A 129 -7.56 14.62 0.14
C GLY A 129 -7.14 15.54 -1.00
N ILE A 130 -5.96 16.11 -0.86
CA ILE A 130 -5.37 17.03 -1.83
C ILE A 130 -4.76 16.22 -2.98
N CYS A 131 -4.73 16.83 -4.16
CA CYS A 131 -4.04 16.35 -5.35
C CYS A 131 -2.95 17.36 -5.69
N TYR A 132 -1.72 17.14 -5.19
CA TYR A 132 -0.61 18.08 -5.38
C TYR A 132 0.70 17.35 -5.66
N LEU A 133 1.54 17.94 -6.51
CA LEU A 133 2.90 17.52 -6.79
C LEU A 133 3.82 18.72 -6.58
N GLU A 134 4.78 18.59 -5.67
CA GLU A 134 5.88 19.56 -5.58
C GLU A 134 6.79 19.37 -6.78
N VAL A 135 7.08 20.46 -7.48
CA VAL A 135 8.03 20.46 -8.59
C VAL A 135 9.00 21.60 -8.38
N VAL A 136 10.28 21.27 -8.34
CA VAL A 136 11.39 22.20 -8.13
C VAL A 136 12.19 22.28 -9.42
N ALA A 137 12.37 23.49 -9.95
CA ALA A 137 13.33 23.72 -11.02
C ALA A 137 14.74 23.65 -10.43
N GLN A 138 15.62 22.83 -11.02
CA GLN A 138 16.99 22.67 -10.51
C GLN A 138 17.85 23.93 -10.73
N ASP A 139 17.45 24.81 -11.64
CA ASP A 139 18.07 26.10 -11.91
C ASP A 139 17.02 27.14 -12.36
N GLN A 140 17.44 28.40 -12.60
CA GLN A 140 16.57 29.50 -13.03
C GLN A 140 16.51 29.67 -14.55
N ASP A 141 17.15 28.78 -15.32
CA ASP A 141 17.15 28.87 -16.78
C ASP A 141 15.81 28.41 -17.35
N ALA A 142 15.43 28.96 -18.50
CA ALA A 142 14.18 28.59 -19.18
C ALA A 142 14.12 27.09 -19.60
N ASN A 143 15.27 26.41 -19.59
CA ASN A 143 15.41 24.98 -19.91
C ASN A 143 15.78 24.13 -18.68
N ALA A 144 15.55 24.65 -17.47
CA ALA A 144 15.81 23.93 -16.22
C ALA A 144 15.21 22.53 -16.25
N SER A 145 15.98 21.55 -15.81
CA SER A 145 15.38 20.25 -15.50
C SER A 145 14.47 20.39 -14.28
N MET A 146 13.28 19.80 -14.38
CA MET A 146 12.30 19.79 -13.31
C MET A 146 12.48 18.53 -12.47
N ASP A 147 12.59 18.70 -11.16
CA ASP A 147 12.62 17.61 -10.19
C ASP A 147 11.32 17.59 -9.39
N ALA A 148 10.87 16.39 -9.02
CA ALA A 148 9.70 16.22 -8.17
C ALA A 148 10.17 15.49 -6.91
N PRO A 149 10.69 16.23 -5.91
CA PRO A 149 11.34 15.61 -4.77
C PRO A 149 10.34 14.82 -3.92
N ASP A 150 10.79 13.66 -3.44
CA ASP A 150 10.01 12.77 -2.55
C ASP A 150 10.10 13.24 -1.08
N THR A 151 9.68 14.49 -0.83
CA THR A 151 9.69 15.11 0.50
C THR A 151 8.71 14.42 1.45
N PRO A 152 9.00 14.29 2.75
CA PRO A 152 8.09 13.62 3.68
C PRO A 152 6.76 14.39 3.83
N GLY A 153 5.64 13.67 3.84
CA GLY A 153 4.36 14.23 4.28
C GLY A 153 3.25 14.30 3.25
N TYR A 154 3.55 14.18 1.95
CA TYR A 154 2.51 14.21 0.94
C TYR A 154 1.50 13.08 1.16
N GLN A 155 1.93 11.89 1.56
CA GLN A 155 1.04 10.73 1.72
C GLN A 155 -0.15 10.98 2.65
N PHE A 156 0.06 11.81 3.67
CA PHE A 156 -0.91 12.09 4.73
C PHE A 156 -2.00 13.08 4.30
N LEU A 157 -1.69 13.90 3.29
CA LEU A 157 -2.60 14.93 2.79
C LEU A 157 -3.38 14.47 1.55
N GLN A 158 -2.94 13.40 0.88
CA GLN A 158 -3.50 13.01 -0.41
C GLN A 158 -4.78 12.20 -0.26
N ALA A 159 -5.55 12.16 -1.35
CA ALA A 159 -6.67 11.24 -1.47
C ALA A 159 -6.18 9.80 -1.30
N ARG A 160 -6.84 9.04 -0.43
CA ARG A 160 -6.39 7.69 -0.04
C ARG A 160 -7.55 6.76 0.26
N GLY A 161 -7.30 5.46 0.16
CA GLY A 161 -8.19 4.43 0.64
C GLY A 161 -7.84 4.04 2.07
N LEU A 162 -8.83 3.63 2.83
CA LEU A 162 -8.66 2.90 4.08
C LEU A 162 -9.42 1.59 3.96
N ILE A 163 -8.71 0.47 4.05
CA ILE A 163 -9.26 -0.89 4.05
C ILE A 163 -8.71 -1.58 5.30
N VAL A 164 -9.58 -1.96 6.23
CA VAL A 164 -9.16 -2.60 7.49
C VAL A 164 -9.63 -4.05 7.50
N ILE A 165 -8.67 -4.96 7.66
CA ILE A 165 -8.90 -6.41 7.71
C ILE A 165 -8.61 -6.88 9.13
N GLU A 166 -9.59 -7.54 9.75
CA GLU A 166 -9.41 -8.22 11.04
C GLU A 166 -9.00 -9.68 10.79
N ASN A 167 -7.76 -9.99 11.17
CA ASN A 167 -7.23 -11.35 11.15
C ASN A 167 -7.21 -11.91 12.58
N ASP A 168 -7.71 -13.14 12.75
CA ASP A 168 -7.85 -13.77 14.07
C ASP A 168 -6.51 -13.97 14.80
N ASP A 169 -5.44 -14.23 14.06
CA ASP A 169 -4.13 -14.56 14.60
C ASP A 169 -3.29 -13.32 14.89
N ILE A 170 -3.27 -12.35 13.97
CA ILE A 170 -2.35 -11.20 14.03
C ILE A 170 -3.03 -9.87 14.36
N GLY A 171 -4.37 -9.84 14.44
CA GLY A 171 -5.13 -8.63 14.73
C GLY A 171 -5.46 -7.80 13.49
N LEU A 172 -5.63 -6.49 13.67
CA LEU A 172 -6.00 -5.59 12.59
C LEU A 172 -4.82 -5.26 11.67
N VAL A 173 -5.10 -5.23 10.37
CA VAL A 173 -4.22 -4.72 9.31
C VAL A 173 -4.97 -3.68 8.51
N ALA A 174 -4.53 -2.42 8.57
CA ALA A 174 -4.99 -1.38 7.66
C ALA A 174 -4.12 -1.39 6.40
N VAL A 175 -4.76 -1.44 5.23
CA VAL A 175 -4.12 -1.32 3.92
C VAL A 175 -4.62 -0.03 3.28
N MET A 176 -3.70 0.81 2.87
CA MET A 176 -3.99 2.16 2.41
C MET A 176 -3.35 2.42 1.06
N PRO A 177 -4.13 2.32 -0.03
CA PRO A 177 -3.74 2.89 -1.32
C PRO A 177 -3.70 4.41 -1.19
N ILE A 178 -2.53 5.00 -1.36
CA ILE A 178 -2.33 6.45 -1.30
C ILE A 178 -2.14 6.99 -2.72
N GLY A 179 -3.01 7.92 -3.13
CA GLY A 179 -2.82 8.65 -4.38
C GLY A 179 -1.62 9.58 -4.28
N MET A 180 -0.87 9.75 -5.36
CA MET A 180 0.19 10.74 -5.46
C MET A 180 -0.02 11.65 -6.67
N ALA A 181 0.23 12.95 -6.49
CA ALA A 181 0.38 13.87 -7.61
C ALA A 181 -0.85 13.85 -8.54
N GLN A 182 -0.69 13.53 -9.82
CA GLN A 182 -1.77 13.40 -10.80
C GLN A 182 -2.73 12.21 -10.51
N VAL A 183 -2.42 11.37 -9.52
CA VAL A 183 -3.27 10.27 -9.04
C VAL A 183 -4.01 10.67 -7.80
N SER A 184 -5.32 10.72 -7.95
CA SER A 184 -6.21 10.75 -6.79
C SER A 184 -7.34 9.75 -6.92
N SER A 185 -7.33 8.93 -7.97
CA SER A 185 -8.32 7.88 -8.19
C SER A 185 -7.98 6.68 -7.30
N VAL A 186 -8.62 6.60 -6.13
CA VAL A 186 -8.65 5.37 -5.35
C VAL A 186 -10.00 4.70 -5.58
N VAL A 187 -9.98 3.55 -6.24
CA VAL A 187 -11.19 2.78 -6.52
C VAL A 187 -11.18 1.52 -5.68
N LEU A 188 -12.06 1.46 -4.69
CA LEU A 188 -12.26 0.26 -3.88
C LEU A 188 -12.98 -0.82 -4.69
N SER A 189 -12.66 -2.09 -4.42
CA SER A 189 -13.33 -3.22 -5.03
C SER A 189 -14.81 -3.23 -4.67
N THR A 190 -15.69 -3.24 -5.67
CA THR A 190 -17.15 -3.19 -5.49
C THR A 190 -17.75 -4.53 -5.06
N HIS A 191 -16.95 -5.60 -5.10
CA HIS A 191 -17.36 -6.95 -4.74
C HIS A 191 -17.19 -7.25 -3.25
N LEU A 192 -16.50 -6.39 -2.50
CA LEU A 192 -16.26 -6.56 -1.07
C LEU A 192 -17.13 -5.59 -0.27
N LYS A 193 -17.76 -6.09 0.79
CA LYS A 193 -18.53 -5.32 1.76
C LYS A 193 -18.01 -5.57 3.16
N VAL A 194 -18.21 -4.58 4.04
CA VAL A 194 -17.91 -4.76 5.47
C VAL A 194 -18.68 -5.97 6.01
N GLY A 195 -17.98 -6.86 6.70
CA GLY A 195 -18.45 -8.16 7.16
C GLY A 195 -18.10 -9.33 6.25
N ASP A 196 -17.66 -9.09 5.02
CA ASP A 196 -17.29 -10.17 4.10
C ASP A 196 -15.94 -10.80 4.49
N PRO A 197 -15.79 -12.13 4.31
CA PRO A 197 -14.49 -12.76 4.39
C PRO A 197 -13.62 -12.34 3.20
N VAL A 198 -12.37 -12.02 3.49
CA VAL A 198 -11.33 -11.68 2.51
C VAL A 198 -10.23 -12.73 2.60
N LYS A 199 -9.82 -13.29 1.46
CA LYS A 199 -8.68 -14.20 1.39
C LYS A 199 -7.42 -13.41 1.01
N LYS A 200 -6.29 -13.87 1.54
CA LYS A 200 -4.97 -13.39 1.13
C LYS A 200 -4.83 -13.49 -0.39
N GLY A 201 -4.56 -12.37 -1.04
CA GLY A 201 -4.46 -12.25 -2.49
C GLY A 201 -5.75 -11.82 -3.20
N ASP A 202 -6.88 -11.65 -2.51
CA ASP A 202 -8.09 -11.08 -3.12
C ASP A 202 -7.86 -9.61 -3.51
N GLU A 203 -8.39 -9.17 -4.65
CA GLU A 203 -8.29 -7.77 -5.09
C GLU A 203 -9.17 -6.87 -4.21
N ILE A 204 -8.58 -5.84 -3.59
CA ILE A 204 -9.26 -4.94 -2.65
C ILE A 204 -9.43 -3.51 -3.20
N SER A 205 -8.55 -3.09 -4.11
CA SER A 205 -8.64 -1.77 -4.76
C SER A 205 -7.77 -1.69 -6.02
N HIS A 206 -7.90 -0.60 -6.76
CA HIS A 206 -6.94 -0.21 -7.78
C HIS A 206 -6.84 1.30 -7.93
N PHE A 207 -5.74 1.73 -8.53
CA PHE A 207 -5.58 3.09 -9.05
C PHE A 207 -5.94 3.13 -10.54
N GLN A 208 -6.45 4.27 -10.97
CA GLN A 208 -6.36 4.74 -12.35
C GLN A 208 -5.14 5.69 -12.48
N PHE A 209 -4.88 6.23 -13.67
CA PHE A 209 -3.59 6.81 -14.07
C PHE A 209 -2.84 7.70 -13.06
N GLY A 210 -1.55 7.35 -12.81
CA GLY A 210 -0.39 8.20 -12.40
C GLY A 210 0.57 7.53 -11.37
N GLY A 211 1.21 8.25 -10.43
CA GLY A 211 2.01 7.69 -9.32
C GLY A 211 1.22 7.24 -8.08
N SER A 212 1.67 6.20 -7.38
CA SER A 212 0.93 5.71 -6.21
C SER A 212 1.83 5.10 -5.14
N ASP A 213 1.41 5.28 -3.90
CA ASP A 213 2.01 4.68 -2.72
C ASP A 213 1.07 3.63 -2.12
N ILE A 214 1.64 2.71 -1.36
CA ILE A 214 0.88 1.83 -0.48
C ILE A 214 1.46 1.86 0.93
N ILE A 215 0.57 2.09 1.88
CA ILE A 215 0.88 2.05 3.30
C ILE A 215 0.17 0.85 3.93
N MET A 216 0.83 0.18 4.86
CA MET A 216 0.18 -0.74 5.78
C MET A 216 0.44 -0.36 7.23
N VAL A 217 -0.58 -0.46 8.07
CA VAL A 217 -0.48 -0.28 9.52
C VAL A 217 -0.96 -1.55 10.20
N PHE A 218 -0.16 -2.09 11.11
CA PHE A 218 -0.40 -3.34 11.80
C PHE A 218 -0.61 -3.09 13.28
N GLU A 219 -1.58 -3.77 13.88
CA GLU A 219 -1.74 -3.83 15.32
C GLU A 219 -0.48 -4.41 16.01
N ALA A 220 -0.17 -3.95 17.23
CA ALA A 220 0.98 -4.43 18.01
C ALA A 220 0.97 -5.96 18.18
N LYS A 221 -0.23 -6.56 18.28
CA LYS A 221 -0.45 -8.01 18.32
C LYS A 221 0.34 -8.75 17.23
N ALA A 222 0.46 -8.18 16.03
CA ALA A 222 1.12 -8.84 14.91
C ALA A 222 2.63 -9.03 15.10
N ASN A 223 3.32 -8.14 15.84
CA ASN A 223 4.77 -8.15 16.03
C ASN A 223 5.54 -8.45 14.71
N VAL A 224 5.32 -7.58 13.73
CA VAL A 224 5.74 -7.79 12.34
C VAL A 224 7.24 -7.58 12.17
N ASP A 225 7.90 -8.49 11.45
CA ASP A 225 9.32 -8.41 11.09
C ASP A 225 9.50 -8.22 9.57
N PHE A 226 10.18 -7.12 9.20
CA PHE A 226 10.54 -6.71 7.84
C PHE A 226 12.03 -6.90 7.52
N SER A 227 12.79 -7.64 8.34
CA SER A 227 14.25 -7.77 8.23
C SER A 227 14.79 -8.33 6.90
N LYS A 228 13.91 -8.77 5.98
CA LYS A 228 14.26 -9.35 4.67
C LYS A 228 13.83 -8.50 3.47
N THR A 229 13.44 -7.24 3.65
CA THR A 229 12.78 -6.46 2.58
C THR A 229 13.41 -5.13 2.19
N GLU A 230 14.58 -4.75 2.71
CA GLU A 230 15.11 -3.40 2.46
C GLU A 230 15.45 -3.15 0.99
N LYS A 231 14.76 -2.15 0.38
CA LYS A 231 14.92 -1.66 -1.00
C LYS A 231 14.68 -2.72 -2.08
N ILE A 232 13.92 -3.75 -1.77
CA ILE A 232 13.58 -4.81 -2.72
C ILE A 232 12.22 -4.51 -3.34
N TRP A 233 12.10 -4.77 -4.63
CA TRP A 233 10.81 -4.81 -5.31
C TRP A 233 10.11 -6.14 -5.02
N HIS A 234 8.86 -6.07 -4.61
CA HIS A 234 8.01 -7.22 -4.35
C HIS A 234 6.81 -7.18 -5.27
N GLY A 235 6.56 -8.30 -5.96
CA GLY A 235 5.31 -8.51 -6.68
C GLY A 235 4.18 -8.86 -5.73
N VAL A 236 2.94 -8.57 -6.10
CA VAL A 236 1.74 -9.04 -5.39
C VAL A 236 1.87 -10.51 -5.02
N GLY A 237 1.55 -10.84 -3.78
CA GLY A 237 1.54 -12.22 -3.30
C GLY A 237 2.91 -12.77 -2.87
N GLN A 238 4.02 -12.07 -3.16
CA GLN A 238 5.33 -12.45 -2.62
C GLN A 238 5.41 -12.17 -1.12
N LEU A 239 6.18 -12.97 -0.37
CA LEU A 239 6.42 -12.73 1.05
C LEU A 239 7.03 -11.35 1.25
N LEU A 240 6.40 -10.53 2.09
CA LEU A 240 6.86 -9.21 2.48
C LEU A 240 7.30 -9.20 3.94
N ALA A 241 6.55 -9.84 4.84
CA ALA A 241 6.90 -9.82 6.26
C ALA A 241 6.40 -11.07 6.98
N THR A 242 6.93 -11.29 8.18
CA THR A 242 6.45 -12.35 9.07
C THR A 242 5.93 -11.75 10.37
N ALA A 243 4.71 -12.13 10.76
CA ALA A 243 4.12 -11.79 12.05
C ALA A 243 4.54 -12.80 13.13
N ASN A 244 4.74 -12.33 14.36
CA ASN A 244 5.15 -13.13 15.52
C ASN A 244 4.22 -12.91 16.73
N PRO A 245 2.91 -13.22 16.65
CA PRO A 245 1.93 -12.80 17.65
C PRO A 245 2.11 -13.40 19.06
N GLN A 246 2.93 -14.46 19.19
CA GLN A 246 3.23 -15.08 20.49
C GLN A 246 4.43 -14.47 21.22
N LYS A 247 5.11 -13.47 20.64
CA LYS A 247 6.32 -12.85 21.21
C LYS A 247 6.08 -11.49 21.90
N ASN A 248 4.84 -11.21 22.33
CA ASN A 248 4.50 -9.93 22.99
C ASN A 248 4.79 -9.94 24.48
#